data_AF-U6H257-F1
#
_entry.id   AF-U6H257-F1
#
_cell.length_a   1.000
_cell.length_b   1.000
_cell.length_c   1.000
_cell.angle_alpha   90.00
_cell.angle_beta   90.00
_cell.angle_gamma   90.00
#
_symmetry.space_group_name_H-M   'P 1'
#
loop_
_entity.id
_entity.type
_entity.pdbx_description
1 polymer ?
#
loop_
_entity_poly.entity_id
_entity_poly.type
_entity_poly.pdbx_seq_one_letter_code
_entity_poly.pdbx_strand_id
1 'polypeptide(L)'
;MNGGPPSAAPQAIMPVNGALREVPPSSDSAPAEFYLTDRLPHAMVLDALPYVDPLPTEQQQQVQQLLQQEMAAIARESGGPDKLPDYLSDLPLPQTPVLDDVETMLGKEMARKAKGDPIPELDMSKYTSFSVPSGSKATDVKAWEKTVTTCQQLLQHAATAHINLELMNAHAAASWQRHLTNLTQTKDRLTAATKRRTEEENSICKTRKVQQVEASGTLKQLEQTAQQYKNNNASIIEALGPLTAEVMDLKAKCRIRGILPEYAEEDEFDSEAWLEAVNTTG
;
A
#
# COMPACT_ATOMS: atom_id res chain seq x y z
N MET A 1 -7.02 -20.57 -23.05
CA MET A 1 -5.84 -21.45 -23.11
C MET A 1 -4.62 -20.61 -23.47
N ASN A 2 -3.75 -20.36 -22.50
CA ASN A 2 -2.29 -20.28 -22.58
C ASN A 2 -1.79 -19.54 -21.34
N GLY A 3 -1.49 -20.32 -20.30
CA GLY A 3 -0.84 -19.85 -19.09
C GLY A 3 0.64 -19.58 -19.35
N GLY A 4 1.08 -18.37 -19.02
CA GLY A 4 2.49 -18.05 -18.85
C GLY A 4 2.98 -18.57 -17.48
N PRO A 5 4.30 -18.78 -17.32
CA PRO A 5 4.84 -19.42 -16.12
C PRO A 5 4.75 -18.49 -14.90
N PRO A 6 4.63 -19.03 -13.68
CA PRO A 6 4.60 -18.22 -12.46
C PRO A 6 5.99 -17.61 -12.22
N SER A 7 6.01 -16.28 -12.11
CA SER A 7 7.18 -15.49 -11.72
C SER A 7 7.59 -15.86 -10.30
N ALA A 8 8.78 -16.45 -10.14
CA ALA A 8 9.31 -16.87 -8.85
C ALA A 8 9.39 -15.68 -7.86
N ALA A 9 8.86 -15.90 -6.65
CA ALA A 9 8.90 -14.95 -5.54
C ALA A 9 10.34 -14.60 -5.13
N PRO A 10 10.61 -13.36 -4.67
CA PRO A 10 11.92 -12.98 -4.16
C PRO A 10 12.21 -13.73 -2.85
N GLN A 11 13.19 -14.63 -2.88
CA GLN A 11 13.64 -15.37 -1.70
C GLN A 11 14.24 -14.41 -0.66
N ALA A 12 13.79 -14.52 0.59
CA ALA A 12 14.33 -13.78 1.71
C ALA A 12 15.75 -14.27 2.03
N ILE A 13 16.75 -13.43 1.77
CA ILE A 13 18.16 -13.70 2.11
C ILE A 13 18.45 -13.02 3.45
N MET A 14 18.48 -13.78 4.54
CA MET A 14 19.07 -13.32 5.80
C MET A 14 20.51 -13.84 5.92
N PRO A 15 21.47 -13.01 6.37
CA PRO A 15 22.86 -13.45 6.51
C PRO A 15 23.06 -14.13 7.86
N VAL A 16 23.34 -15.43 7.86
CA VAL A 16 23.95 -16.12 9.00
C VAL A 16 25.14 -16.92 8.50
N ASN A 17 26.34 -16.51 8.95
CA ASN A 17 27.62 -17.24 8.86
C ASN A 17 28.00 -17.82 7.48
N GLY A 18 28.28 -16.95 6.50
CA GLY A 18 29.26 -17.19 5.43
C GLY A 18 29.04 -18.36 4.46
N ALA A 19 27.98 -19.15 4.63
CA ALA A 19 27.62 -20.27 3.77
C ALA A 19 26.16 -20.11 3.36
N LEU A 20 25.95 -19.75 2.09
CA LEU A 20 24.65 -19.75 1.43
C LEU A 20 24.16 -21.20 1.35
N ARG A 21 23.36 -21.63 2.34
CA ARG A 21 22.62 -22.89 2.24
C ARG A 21 21.20 -22.54 1.83
N GLU A 22 20.80 -22.97 0.63
CA GLU A 22 19.41 -22.94 0.19
C GLU A 22 18.59 -23.76 1.19
N VAL A 23 17.67 -23.10 1.89
CA VAL A 23 16.65 -23.79 2.70
C VAL A 23 15.67 -24.39 1.69
N PRO A 24 15.40 -25.71 1.72
CA PRO A 24 14.42 -26.30 0.84
C PRO A 24 13.05 -25.64 1.09
N PRO A 25 12.22 -25.46 0.04
CA PRO A 25 10.92 -24.83 0.22
C PRO A 25 10.11 -25.67 1.20
N SER A 26 9.82 -25.10 2.37
CA SER A 26 8.82 -25.64 3.29
C SER A 26 7.52 -25.75 2.49
N SER A 27 7.12 -26.98 2.19
CA SER A 27 6.04 -27.34 1.28
C SER A 27 4.65 -27.18 1.89
N ASP A 28 4.45 -26.23 2.80
CA ASP A 28 3.14 -25.97 3.41
C ASP A 28 3.04 -24.51 3.86
N SER A 29 2.81 -23.65 2.88
CA SER A 29 2.03 -22.41 2.94
C SER A 29 2.45 -21.60 1.73
N ALA A 30 1.73 -21.79 0.62
CA ALA A 30 1.61 -20.68 -0.31
C ALA A 30 1.18 -19.47 0.55
N PRO A 31 1.87 -18.31 0.48
CA PRO A 31 1.25 -17.10 0.99
C PRO A 31 -0.06 -17.00 0.24
N ALA A 32 -1.19 -17.17 0.94
CA ALA A 32 -2.49 -16.93 0.34
C ALA A 32 -2.38 -15.50 -0.20
N GLU A 33 -2.32 -15.35 -1.53
CA GLU A 33 -2.19 -14.05 -2.16
C GLU A 33 -3.44 -13.27 -1.75
N PHE A 34 -3.26 -12.44 -0.73
CA PHE A 34 -4.32 -11.71 -0.08
C PHE A 34 -4.53 -10.43 -0.90
N TYR A 35 -5.43 -10.49 -1.87
CA TYR A 35 -5.88 -9.29 -2.55
C TYR A 35 -7.13 -8.77 -1.85
N LEU A 36 -7.05 -7.53 -1.35
CA LEU A 36 -8.18 -6.82 -0.76
C LEU A 36 -9.39 -6.78 -1.71
N THR A 37 -9.16 -6.82 -3.02
CA THR A 37 -10.18 -6.87 -4.07
C THR A 37 -11.05 -8.13 -4.00
N ASP A 38 -10.51 -9.25 -3.51
CA ASP A 38 -11.24 -10.53 -3.48
C ASP A 38 -12.20 -10.62 -2.29
N ARG A 39 -11.98 -9.81 -1.25
CA ARG A 39 -12.86 -9.72 -0.06
C ARG A 39 -13.87 -8.58 -0.13
N LEU A 40 -13.71 -7.64 -1.06
CA LEU A 40 -14.58 -6.49 -1.21
C LEU A 40 -15.53 -6.71 -2.39
N PRO A 41 -16.77 -7.18 -2.18
CA PRO A 41 -17.71 -7.48 -3.26
C PRO A 41 -18.08 -6.25 -4.11
N HIS A 42 -17.86 -5.04 -3.59
CA HIS A 42 -18.12 -3.77 -4.28
C HIS A 42 -16.87 -3.08 -4.80
N ALA A 43 -15.67 -3.66 -4.64
CA ALA A 43 -14.44 -3.06 -5.17
C ALA A 43 -14.49 -2.91 -6.70
N MET A 44 -15.19 -3.81 -7.39
CA MET A 44 -15.40 -3.72 -8.84
C MET A 44 -16.35 -2.60 -9.29
N VAL A 45 -17.12 -2.00 -8.37
CA VAL A 45 -18.07 -0.91 -8.67
C VAL A 45 -17.39 0.46 -8.62
N LEU A 46 -16.25 0.56 -7.95
CA LEU A 46 -15.50 1.80 -7.79
C LEU A 46 -14.56 1.98 -8.98
N ASP A 47 -14.98 2.77 -9.97
CA ASP A 47 -14.12 3.20 -11.08
C ASP A 47 -13.74 4.67 -10.91
N ALA A 48 -12.44 4.95 -10.98
CA ALA A 48 -11.88 6.29 -10.98
C ALA A 48 -10.71 6.31 -11.97
N LEU A 49 -10.60 7.39 -12.76
CA LEU A 49 -9.64 7.52 -13.86
C LEU A 49 -8.55 8.57 -13.58
N PRO A 50 -7.57 8.33 -12.68
CA PRO A 50 -6.53 9.31 -12.31
C PRO A 50 -5.74 9.94 -13.45
N TYR A 51 -5.51 9.23 -14.57
CA TYR A 51 -4.74 9.77 -15.69
C TYR A 51 -5.56 10.69 -16.61
N VAL A 52 -6.88 10.64 -16.50
CA VAL A 52 -7.83 11.40 -17.34
C VAL A 52 -8.40 12.56 -16.55
N ASP A 53 -8.74 12.33 -15.28
CA ASP A 53 -9.39 13.28 -14.38
C ASP A 53 -8.43 13.69 -13.25
N PRO A 54 -7.49 14.62 -13.51
CA PRO A 54 -6.65 15.17 -12.45
C PRO A 54 -7.49 16.04 -11.53
N LEU A 55 -7.58 15.69 -10.24
CA LEU A 55 -8.25 16.53 -9.25
C LEU A 55 -7.40 17.78 -8.95
N PRO A 56 -7.89 19.01 -9.22
CA PRO A 56 -7.27 20.24 -8.76
C PRO A 56 -7.21 20.30 -7.23
N THR A 57 -6.22 21.01 -6.69
CA THR A 57 -5.99 21.12 -5.24
C THR A 57 -7.22 21.64 -4.47
N GLU A 58 -8.01 22.53 -5.07
CA GLU A 58 -9.23 23.08 -4.46
C GLU A 58 -10.31 22.00 -4.26
N GLN A 59 -10.52 21.14 -5.26
CA GLN A 59 -11.46 20.03 -5.17
C GLN A 59 -10.98 18.97 -4.17
N GLN A 60 -9.67 18.74 -4.05
CA GLN A 60 -9.13 17.83 -3.03
C GLN A 60 -9.46 18.30 -1.61
N GLN A 61 -9.37 19.60 -1.33
CA GLN A 61 -9.74 20.17 -0.04
C GLN A 61 -11.24 20.01 0.24
N GLN A 62 -12.08 20.26 -0.76
CA GLN A 62 -13.53 20.06 -0.64
C GLN A 62 -13.86 18.59 -0.37
N VAL A 63 -13.23 17.65 -1.07
CA VAL A 63 -13.41 16.20 -0.84
C VAL A 63 -12.96 15.82 0.57
N GLN A 64 -11.84 16.35 1.06
CA GLN A 64 -11.39 16.10 2.43
C GLN A 64 -12.37 16.65 3.48
N GLN A 65 -12.96 17.82 3.25
CA GLN A 65 -13.97 18.38 4.13
C GLN A 65 -15.24 17.52 4.17
N LEU A 66 -15.73 17.08 3.02
CA LEU A 66 -16.88 16.18 2.93
C LEU A 66 -16.58 14.85 3.62
N LEU A 67 -15.40 14.27 3.38
CA LEU A 67 -14.96 13.04 4.06
C LEU A 67 -14.95 13.21 5.58
N GLN A 68 -14.45 14.33 6.08
CA GLN A 68 -14.43 14.62 7.52
C GLN A 68 -15.84 14.77 8.09
N GLN A 69 -16.77 15.38 7.35
CA GLN A 69 -18.17 15.49 7.74
C GLN A 69 -18.83 14.11 7.82
N GLU A 70 -18.60 13.24 6.83
CA GLU A 70 -19.11 11.87 6.83
C GLU A 70 -18.50 11.04 7.97
N MET A 71 -17.19 11.13 8.20
CA MET A 71 -16.54 10.48 9.34
C MET A 71 -17.14 10.95 10.68
N ALA A 72 -17.44 12.23 10.81
CA ALA A 72 -18.08 12.78 12.00
C ALA A 72 -19.53 12.30 12.16
N ALA A 73 -20.30 12.20 11.06
CA ALA A 73 -21.65 11.66 11.07
C ALA A 73 -21.65 10.20 11.51
N ILE A 74 -20.80 9.36 10.91
CA ILE A 74 -20.62 7.95 11.27
C ILE A 74 -20.23 7.79 12.74
N ALA A 75 -19.30 8.60 13.22
CA ALA A 75 -18.89 8.58 14.63
C ALA A 75 -20.02 8.96 15.57
N ARG A 76 -20.88 9.91 15.19
CA ARG A 76 -22.07 10.28 15.98
C ARG A 76 -23.10 9.15 16.01
N GLU A 77 -23.38 8.53 14.87
CA GLU A 77 -24.33 7.42 14.76
C GLU A 77 -23.85 6.18 15.53
N SER A 78 -22.54 5.91 15.49
CA SER A 78 -21.91 4.77 16.19
C SER A 78 -21.75 5.00 17.71
N GLY A 79 -22.12 6.18 18.22
CA GLY A 79 -22.04 6.49 19.66
C GLY A 79 -20.67 6.93 20.15
N GLY A 80 -19.84 7.48 19.27
CA GLY A 80 -18.52 8.04 19.54
C GLY A 80 -17.40 7.41 18.70
N PRO A 81 -16.23 8.09 18.59
CA PRO A 81 -15.10 7.59 17.82
C PRO A 81 -14.54 6.25 18.33
N ASP A 82 -14.68 5.99 19.63
CA ASP A 82 -14.17 4.77 20.28
C ASP A 82 -15.03 3.52 20.00
N LYS A 83 -16.21 3.68 19.39
CA LYS A 83 -17.15 2.60 19.08
C LYS A 83 -17.20 2.23 17.60
N LEU A 84 -16.35 2.84 16.77
CA LEU A 84 -16.25 2.44 15.37
C LEU A 84 -15.74 0.98 15.28
N PRO A 85 -16.23 0.21 14.29
CA PRO A 85 -15.67 -1.11 14.00
C PRO A 85 -14.17 -1.01 13.76
N ASP A 86 -13.39 -1.86 14.43
CA ASP A 86 -11.96 -1.95 14.16
C ASP A 86 -11.74 -2.67 12.82
N TYR A 87 -11.43 -1.88 11.80
CA TYR A 87 -11.14 -2.38 10.45
C TYR A 87 -9.89 -3.26 10.39
N LEU A 88 -9.07 -3.30 11.45
CA LEU A 88 -7.87 -4.14 11.56
C LEU A 88 -8.09 -5.40 12.41
N SER A 89 -9.31 -5.62 12.91
CA SER A 89 -9.63 -6.81 13.72
C SER A 89 -9.35 -8.13 12.98
N ASP A 90 -9.56 -8.15 11.67
CA ASP A 90 -9.29 -9.31 10.81
C ASP A 90 -7.81 -9.51 10.47
N LEU A 91 -6.95 -8.54 10.81
CA LEU A 91 -5.52 -8.55 10.49
C LEU A 91 -4.69 -8.48 11.79
N PRO A 92 -4.53 -9.61 12.51
CA PRO A 92 -3.74 -9.63 13.74
C PRO A 92 -2.29 -9.22 13.45
N LEU A 93 -1.65 -8.56 14.41
CA LEU A 93 -0.24 -8.24 14.30
C LEU A 93 0.57 -9.54 14.11
N PRO A 94 1.56 -9.55 13.19
CA PRO A 94 2.37 -10.73 12.95
C PRO A 94 3.17 -11.07 14.21
N GLN A 95 3.01 -12.31 14.69
CA GLN A 95 3.83 -12.82 15.79
C GLN A 95 5.26 -13.02 15.29
N THR A 96 6.20 -12.38 15.95
CA THR A 96 7.62 -12.41 15.61
C THR A 96 8.38 -13.14 16.71
N PRO A 97 8.82 -14.39 16.48
CA PRO A 97 9.40 -15.23 17.53
C PRO A 97 10.67 -14.63 18.15
N VAL A 98 11.36 -13.72 17.46
CA VAL A 98 12.58 -13.07 17.93
C VAL A 98 12.31 -11.80 18.74
N LEU A 99 11.16 -11.15 18.59
CA LEU A 99 10.83 -9.92 19.33
C LEU A 99 9.90 -10.22 20.52
N ASP A 100 8.99 -11.17 20.34
CA ASP A 100 7.95 -11.48 21.31
C ASP A 100 8.45 -12.44 22.40
N ASP A 101 9.49 -13.22 22.13
CA ASP A 101 10.11 -14.10 23.11
C ASP A 101 11.10 -13.35 23.99
N VAL A 102 10.76 -13.26 25.27
CA VAL A 102 11.56 -12.63 26.34
C VAL A 102 12.91 -13.34 26.54
N GLU A 103 13.08 -14.58 26.09
CA GLU A 103 14.36 -15.29 26.22
C GLU A 103 15.40 -14.92 25.17
N THR A 104 14.96 -14.36 24.05
CA THR A 104 15.87 -13.91 22.99
C THR A 104 16.60 -12.63 23.40
N MET A 105 17.81 -12.44 22.85
CA MET A 105 18.58 -11.20 23.08
C MET A 105 17.76 -9.95 22.78
N LEU A 106 16.98 -9.98 21.69
CA LEU A 106 16.21 -8.82 21.25
C LEU A 106 14.94 -8.62 22.11
N GLY A 107 14.26 -9.70 22.52
CA GLY A 107 13.16 -9.62 23.49
C GLY A 107 13.58 -9.06 24.85
N LYS A 108 14.77 -9.46 25.36
CA LYS A 108 15.35 -8.90 26.60
C LYS A 108 15.59 -7.40 26.49
N GLU A 109 16.12 -6.95 25.36
CA GLU A 109 16.35 -5.52 25.08
C GLU A 109 15.04 -4.73 24.95
N MET A 110 14.03 -5.31 24.31
CA MET A 110 12.69 -4.71 24.20
C MET A 110 12.01 -4.61 25.57
N ALA A 111 12.11 -5.64 26.40
CA ALA A 111 11.60 -5.62 27.77
C ALA A 111 12.34 -4.60 28.67
N ARG A 112 13.66 -4.47 28.51
CA ARG A 112 14.45 -3.43 29.19
C ARG A 112 13.98 -2.04 28.78
N LYS A 113 13.82 -1.80 27.47
CA LYS A 113 13.33 -0.53 26.94
C LYS A 113 11.92 -0.21 27.44
N ALA A 114 11.04 -1.21 27.53
CA ALA A 114 9.70 -1.04 28.08
C ALA A 114 9.72 -0.65 29.57
N LYS A 115 10.70 -1.15 30.33
CA LYS A 115 10.96 -0.71 31.71
C LYS A 115 11.63 0.65 31.83
N GLY A 116 12.19 1.18 30.75
CA GLY A 116 12.93 2.44 30.75
C GLY A 116 14.32 2.34 31.40
N ASP A 117 14.85 1.13 31.58
CA ASP A 117 16.17 0.95 32.19
C ASP A 117 17.28 1.40 31.22
N PRO A 118 18.29 2.15 31.69
CA PRO A 118 19.41 2.59 30.86
C PRO A 118 20.25 1.38 30.38
N ILE A 119 20.93 1.55 29.25
CA ILE A 119 21.84 0.53 28.71
C ILE A 119 23.01 0.36 29.71
N PRO A 120 23.34 -0.88 30.14
CA PRO A 120 24.50 -1.11 30.98
C PRO A 120 25.78 -0.62 30.31
N GLU A 121 26.59 0.14 31.04
CA GLU A 121 27.89 0.57 30.54
C GLU A 121 28.79 -0.65 30.27
N LEU A 122 29.50 -0.63 29.15
CA LEU A 122 30.42 -1.69 28.78
C LEU A 122 31.66 -1.62 29.68
N ASP A 123 31.82 -2.59 30.58
CA ASP A 123 32.99 -2.67 31.44
C ASP A 123 34.22 -3.20 30.68
N MET A 124 35.10 -2.28 30.30
CA MET A 124 36.38 -2.59 29.64
C MET A 124 37.54 -2.73 30.64
N SER A 125 37.30 -2.50 31.94
CA SER A 125 38.35 -2.51 32.97
C SER A 125 39.06 -3.86 33.07
N LYS A 126 38.32 -4.94 32.82
CA LYS A 126 38.81 -6.33 32.82
C LYS A 126 39.92 -6.61 31.79
N TYR A 127 39.92 -5.87 30.68
CA TYR A 127 40.84 -6.11 29.56
C TYR A 127 41.95 -5.06 29.43
N THR A 128 41.81 -3.92 30.10
CA THR A 128 42.71 -2.76 29.92
C THR A 128 43.48 -2.40 31.18
N SER A 129 42.96 -2.75 32.35
CA SER A 129 43.54 -2.34 33.62
C SER A 129 43.93 -3.55 34.45
N PHE A 130 45.12 -3.50 35.04
CA PHE A 130 45.46 -4.30 36.20
C PHE A 130 45.94 -3.35 37.29
N SER A 131 45.48 -3.57 38.52
CA SER A 131 45.94 -2.78 39.66
C SER A 131 47.02 -3.55 40.39
N VAL A 132 48.18 -2.93 40.57
CA VAL A 132 49.20 -3.42 41.51
C VAL A 132 48.72 -3.09 42.93
N PRO A 133 48.60 -4.08 43.83
CA PRO A 133 48.22 -3.81 45.21
C PRO A 133 49.22 -2.84 45.87
N SER A 134 48.74 -1.71 46.38
CA SER A 134 49.55 -0.68 47.05
C SER A 134 48.91 -0.29 48.39
N GLY A 135 49.69 0.28 49.31
CA GLY A 135 49.22 0.67 50.65
C GLY A 135 48.78 -0.53 51.51
N SER A 136 47.61 -0.44 52.15
CA SER A 136 47.10 -1.50 53.04
C SER A 136 46.76 -2.81 52.32
N LYS A 137 46.60 -2.79 50.99
CA LYS A 137 46.36 -3.98 50.16
C LYS A 137 47.67 -4.68 49.77
N ALA A 138 48.82 -4.05 49.95
CA ALA A 138 50.11 -4.66 49.65
C ALA A 138 50.49 -5.77 50.65
N THR A 139 49.93 -5.75 51.86
CA THR A 139 50.10 -6.80 52.88
C THR A 139 49.12 -7.96 52.74
N ASP A 140 48.12 -7.86 51.85
CA ASP A 140 47.14 -8.92 51.60
C ASP A 140 47.60 -9.86 50.47
N VAL A 141 47.95 -11.09 50.83
CA VAL A 141 48.40 -12.13 49.90
C VAL A 141 47.33 -12.46 48.84
N LYS A 142 46.05 -12.43 49.20
CA LYS A 142 44.96 -12.75 48.27
C LYS A 142 44.79 -11.67 47.19
N ALA A 143 45.11 -10.42 47.50
CA ALA A 143 45.11 -9.33 46.54
C ALA A 143 46.22 -9.53 45.48
N TRP A 144 47.40 -9.97 45.90
CA TRP A 144 48.50 -10.30 44.99
C TRP A 144 48.19 -11.50 44.10
N GLU A 145 47.59 -12.57 44.63
CA GLU A 145 47.16 -13.73 43.84
C GLU A 145 46.16 -13.35 42.74
N LYS A 146 45.18 -12.48 43.06
CA LYS A 146 44.23 -11.95 42.06
C LYS A 146 44.92 -11.12 40.99
N THR A 147 45.86 -10.24 41.36
CA THR A 147 46.62 -9.45 40.39
C THR A 147 47.47 -10.34 39.50
N VAL A 148 48.16 -11.36 40.04
CA VAL A 148 48.95 -12.32 39.26
C VAL A 148 48.07 -13.08 38.26
N THR A 149 46.91 -13.56 38.72
CA THR A 149 45.94 -14.26 37.86
C THR A 149 45.46 -13.35 36.73
N THR A 150 45.18 -12.08 37.03
CA THR A 150 44.76 -11.08 36.04
C THR A 150 45.88 -10.80 35.03
N CYS A 151 47.13 -10.65 35.49
CA CYS A 151 48.28 -10.47 34.61
C CYS A 151 48.51 -11.68 33.68
N GLN A 152 48.35 -12.90 34.20
CA GLN A 152 48.43 -14.12 33.39
C GLN A 152 47.34 -14.15 32.31
N GLN A 153 46.11 -13.75 32.65
CA GLN A 153 45.01 -13.63 31.68
C GLN A 153 45.34 -12.58 30.60
N LEU A 154 45.81 -11.40 30.99
CA LEU A 154 46.19 -10.35 30.04
C LEU A 154 47.33 -10.78 29.11
N LEU A 155 48.33 -11.49 29.64
CA LEU A 155 49.42 -12.05 28.84
C LEU A 155 48.89 -13.06 27.82
N GLN A 156 47.97 -13.93 28.23
CA GLN A 156 47.36 -14.90 27.32
C GLN A 156 46.53 -14.20 26.22
N HIS A 157 45.78 -13.15 26.58
CA HIS A 157 45.07 -12.32 25.60
C HIS A 157 46.03 -11.65 24.61
N ALA A 158 47.16 -11.11 25.08
CA ALA A 158 48.17 -10.50 24.23
C ALA A 158 48.84 -11.51 23.29
N ALA A 159 49.19 -12.71 23.79
CA ALA A 159 49.73 -13.79 22.97
C ALA A 159 48.73 -14.24 21.89
N THR A 160 47.46 -14.39 22.25
CA THR A 160 46.39 -14.72 21.29
C THR A 160 46.21 -13.61 20.25
N ALA A 161 46.21 -12.35 20.68
CA ALA A 161 46.12 -11.20 19.78
C ALA A 161 47.30 -11.16 18.80
N HIS A 162 48.51 -11.51 19.24
CA HIS A 162 49.68 -11.60 18.38
C HIS A 162 49.49 -12.63 17.27
N ILE A 163 49.07 -13.85 17.61
CA ILE A 163 48.77 -14.92 16.64
C ILE A 163 47.66 -14.47 15.67
N ASN A 164 46.61 -13.83 16.18
CA ASN A 164 45.53 -13.30 15.34
C ASN A 164 46.03 -12.21 14.37
N LEU A 165 46.96 -11.36 14.80
CA LEU A 165 47.57 -10.33 13.95
C LEU A 165 48.47 -10.95 12.88
N GLU A 166 49.22 -12.01 13.20
CA GLU A 166 50.00 -12.76 12.21
C GLU A 166 49.10 -13.39 11.15
N LEU A 167 48.01 -14.03 11.58
CA LEU A 167 47.00 -14.61 10.67
C LEU A 167 46.33 -13.54 9.81
N MET A 168 45.99 -12.40 10.40
CA MET A 168 45.43 -11.25 9.71
C MET A 168 46.43 -10.71 8.68
N ASN A 169 47.70 -10.53 9.03
CA ASN A 169 48.72 -10.05 8.09
C ASN A 169 48.89 -11.00 6.89
N ALA A 170 48.79 -12.31 7.11
CA ALA A 170 48.88 -13.31 6.04
C ALA A 170 47.65 -13.34 5.10
N HIS A 171 46.44 -13.15 5.64
CA HIS A 171 45.20 -13.42 4.88
C HIS A 171 44.23 -12.25 4.72
N ALA A 172 44.42 -11.13 5.41
CA ALA A 172 43.45 -10.03 5.42
C ALA A 172 43.28 -9.41 4.04
N ALA A 173 44.36 -9.10 3.33
CA ALA A 173 44.26 -8.47 2.00
C ALA A 173 43.45 -9.32 1.02
N ALA A 174 43.78 -10.62 0.92
CA ALA A 174 43.07 -11.55 0.03
C ALA A 174 41.61 -11.78 0.46
N SER A 175 41.35 -11.89 1.76
CA SER A 175 39.99 -12.09 2.30
C SER A 175 39.14 -10.85 2.10
N TRP A 176 39.70 -9.67 2.32
CA TRP A 176 39.05 -8.38 2.11
C TRP A 176 38.71 -8.15 0.64
N GLN A 177 39.63 -8.47 -0.27
CA GLN A 177 39.37 -8.36 -1.70
C GLN A 177 38.23 -9.29 -2.14
N ARG A 178 38.20 -10.55 -1.68
CA ARG A 178 37.07 -11.46 -1.94
C ARG A 178 35.76 -10.92 -1.37
N HIS A 179 35.79 -10.40 -0.15
CA HIS A 179 34.62 -9.79 0.46
C HIS A 179 34.10 -8.60 -0.35
N LEU A 180 34.99 -7.72 -0.81
CA LEU A 180 34.63 -6.59 -1.66
C LEU A 180 34.03 -7.03 -2.99
N THR A 181 34.59 -8.07 -3.63
CA THR A 181 34.01 -8.65 -4.86
C THR A 181 32.61 -9.20 -4.62
N ASN A 182 32.41 -9.97 -3.55
CA ASN A 182 31.09 -10.49 -3.19
C ASN A 182 30.09 -9.38 -2.87
N LEU A 183 30.55 -8.33 -2.18
CA LEU A 183 29.72 -7.16 -1.84
C LEU A 183 29.32 -6.40 -3.09
N THR A 184 30.24 -6.23 -4.04
CA THR A 184 30.00 -5.56 -5.32
C THR A 184 29.01 -6.37 -6.16
N GLN A 185 29.20 -7.70 -6.25
CA GLN A 185 28.25 -8.57 -6.93
C GLN A 185 26.86 -8.54 -6.30
N THR A 186 26.78 -8.48 -4.96
CA THR A 186 25.50 -8.38 -4.23
C THR A 186 24.84 -7.04 -4.54
N LYS A 187 25.61 -5.94 -4.52
CA LYS A 187 25.13 -4.62 -4.94
C LYS A 187 24.56 -4.66 -6.35
N ASP A 188 25.29 -5.23 -7.31
CA ASP A 188 24.86 -5.30 -8.71
C ASP A 188 23.58 -6.15 -8.89
N ARG A 189 23.44 -7.23 -8.13
CA ARG A 189 22.20 -8.03 -8.10
C ARG A 189 21.03 -7.24 -7.55
N LEU A 190 21.22 -6.50 -6.44
CA LEU A 190 20.17 -5.68 -5.84
C LEU A 190 19.77 -4.52 -6.75
N THR A 191 20.73 -3.84 -7.38
CA THR A 191 20.42 -2.75 -8.33
C THR A 191 19.69 -3.27 -9.56
N ALA A 192 20.06 -4.44 -10.08
CA ALA A 192 19.34 -5.09 -11.18
C ALA A 192 17.91 -5.49 -10.76
N ALA A 193 17.72 -6.03 -9.55
CA ALA A 193 16.40 -6.35 -9.02
C ALA A 193 15.51 -5.10 -8.87
N THR A 194 16.05 -4.01 -8.34
CA THR A 194 15.34 -2.73 -8.24
C THR A 194 14.96 -2.21 -9.63
N LYS A 195 15.89 -2.25 -10.59
CA LYS A 195 15.61 -1.82 -11.97
C LYS A 195 14.50 -2.66 -12.61
N ARG A 196 14.52 -3.98 -12.40
CA ARG A 196 13.46 -4.86 -12.90
C ARG A 196 12.11 -4.50 -12.29
N ARG A 197 12.04 -4.22 -10.98
CA ARG A 197 10.80 -3.80 -10.31
C ARG A 197 10.28 -2.47 -10.85
N THR A 198 11.14 -1.49 -11.07
CA THR A 198 10.71 -0.21 -11.66
C THR A 198 10.26 -0.37 -13.11
N GLU A 199 10.85 -1.28 -13.89
CA GLU A 199 10.36 -1.62 -15.23
C GLU A 199 8.98 -2.30 -15.20
N GLU A 200 8.76 -3.23 -14.25
CA GLU A 200 7.45 -3.88 -14.02
C GLU A 200 6.38 -2.85 -13.60
N GLU A 201 6.68 -1.96 -12.66
CA GLU A 201 5.80 -0.86 -12.24
C GLU A 201 5.47 0.07 -13.42
N ASN A 202 6.48 0.47 -14.20
CA ASN A 202 6.28 1.32 -15.37
C ASN A 202 5.43 0.65 -16.44
N SER A 203 5.56 -0.68 -16.63
CA SER A 203 4.70 -1.45 -17.53
C SER A 203 3.24 -1.38 -17.08
N ILE A 204 2.97 -1.59 -15.79
CA ILE A 204 1.63 -1.49 -15.21
C ILE A 204 1.06 -0.08 -15.40
N CYS A 205 1.83 0.97 -15.08
CA CYS A 205 1.42 2.36 -15.26
C CYS A 205 1.11 2.69 -16.73
N LYS A 206 1.91 2.20 -17.68
CA LYS A 206 1.66 2.36 -19.12
C LYS A 206 0.36 1.69 -19.54
N THR A 207 0.14 0.43 -19.15
CA THR A 207 -1.09 -0.30 -19.45
C THR A 207 -2.31 0.41 -18.88
N ARG A 208 -2.26 0.82 -17.60
CA ARG A 208 -3.35 1.59 -16.97
C ARG A 208 -3.63 2.90 -17.69
N LYS A 209 -2.59 3.65 -18.08
CA LYS A 209 -2.76 4.90 -18.82
C LYS A 209 -3.46 4.68 -20.17
N VAL A 210 -3.06 3.67 -20.93
CA VAL A 210 -3.68 3.35 -22.23
C VAL A 210 -5.16 2.99 -22.03
N GLN A 211 -5.47 2.10 -21.08
CA GLN A 211 -6.84 1.70 -20.78
C GLN A 211 -7.72 2.89 -20.37
N GLN A 212 -7.22 3.78 -19.51
CA GLN A 212 -7.99 4.96 -19.09
C GLN A 212 -8.20 5.97 -20.22
N VAL A 213 -7.19 6.19 -21.08
CA VAL A 213 -7.33 7.09 -22.23
C VAL A 213 -8.33 6.53 -23.25
N GLU A 214 -8.33 5.22 -23.48
CA GLU A 214 -9.31 4.55 -24.32
C GLU A 214 -10.73 4.68 -23.74
N ALA A 215 -10.90 4.37 -22.45
CA ALA A 215 -12.16 4.55 -21.73
C ALA A 215 -12.66 6.00 -21.81
N SER A 216 -11.79 7.00 -21.60
CA SER A 216 -12.14 8.42 -21.77
C SER A 216 -12.63 8.74 -23.18
N GLY A 217 -11.99 8.18 -24.21
CA GLY A 217 -12.45 8.32 -25.59
C GLY A 217 -13.88 7.80 -25.78
N THR A 218 -14.17 6.60 -25.24
CA THR A 218 -15.52 6.03 -25.29
C THR A 218 -16.54 6.83 -24.49
N LEU A 219 -16.18 7.33 -23.30
CA LEU A 219 -17.05 8.17 -22.47
C LEU A 219 -17.40 9.48 -23.18
N LYS A 220 -16.44 10.14 -23.82
CA LYS A 220 -16.70 11.37 -24.61
C LYS A 220 -17.61 11.11 -25.80
N GLN A 221 -17.46 9.96 -26.46
CA GLN A 221 -18.37 9.58 -27.55
C GLN A 221 -19.79 9.34 -27.02
N LEU A 222 -19.94 8.62 -25.91
CA LEU A 222 -21.24 8.39 -25.27
C LEU A 222 -21.88 9.68 -24.76
N GLU A 223 -21.10 10.61 -24.22
CA GLU A 223 -21.57 11.92 -23.80
C GLU A 223 -22.06 12.75 -25.00
N GLN A 224 -21.31 12.74 -26.11
CA GLN A 224 -21.72 13.41 -27.35
C GLN A 224 -23.00 12.82 -27.93
N THR A 225 -23.13 11.49 -27.98
CA THR A 225 -24.36 10.85 -28.46
C THR A 225 -25.53 11.11 -27.52
N ALA A 226 -25.32 11.06 -26.20
CA ALA A 226 -26.33 11.41 -25.22
C ALA A 226 -26.81 12.86 -25.39
N GLN A 227 -25.89 13.82 -25.57
CA GLN A 227 -26.24 15.21 -25.83
C GLN A 227 -26.96 15.38 -27.17
N GLN A 228 -26.54 14.65 -28.20
CA GLN A 228 -27.23 14.64 -29.48
C GLN A 228 -28.67 14.12 -29.34
N TYR A 229 -28.89 13.03 -28.61
CA TYR A 229 -30.24 12.53 -28.33
C TYR A 229 -31.09 13.54 -27.57
N LYS A 230 -30.53 14.21 -26.55
CA LYS A 230 -31.23 15.30 -25.83
C LYS A 230 -31.63 16.44 -26.77
N ASN A 231 -30.70 16.90 -27.61
CA ASN A 231 -30.96 17.98 -28.56
C ASN A 231 -32.00 17.57 -29.63
N ASN A 232 -31.91 16.34 -30.14
CA ASN A 232 -32.85 15.81 -31.11
C ASN A 232 -34.25 15.69 -30.49
N ASN A 233 -34.36 15.17 -29.27
CA ASN A 233 -35.63 15.07 -28.55
C ASN A 233 -36.22 16.45 -28.29
N ALA A 234 -35.40 17.43 -27.87
CA ALA A 234 -35.84 18.82 -27.69
C ALA A 234 -36.36 19.43 -29.00
N SER A 235 -35.65 19.24 -30.12
CA SER A 235 -36.07 19.73 -31.43
C SER A 235 -37.37 19.07 -31.91
N ILE A 236 -37.56 17.77 -31.64
CA ILE A 236 -38.82 17.07 -31.95
C ILE A 236 -39.96 17.64 -31.12
N ILE A 237 -39.77 17.86 -29.81
CA ILE A 237 -40.78 18.46 -28.93
C ILE A 237 -41.16 19.86 -29.43
N GLU A 238 -40.17 20.67 -29.82
CA GLU A 238 -40.40 22.01 -30.38
C GLU A 238 -41.20 21.95 -31.69
N ALA A 239 -40.86 21.03 -32.61
CA ALA A 239 -41.55 20.87 -33.88
C ALA A 239 -42.98 20.30 -33.75
N LEU A 240 -43.24 19.49 -32.71
CA LEU A 240 -44.58 18.96 -32.43
C LEU A 240 -45.54 20.05 -31.94
N GLY A 241 -45.07 21.11 -31.29
CA GLY A 241 -45.88 22.24 -30.82
C GLY A 241 -46.76 22.89 -31.91
N PRO A 242 -46.20 23.41 -33.03
CA PRO A 242 -46.99 24.01 -34.10
C PRO A 242 -47.84 22.98 -34.85
N LEU A 243 -47.33 21.75 -35.05
CA LEU A 243 -48.07 20.70 -35.76
C LEU A 243 -49.32 20.26 -34.98
N THR A 244 -49.21 20.10 -33.66
CA THR A 244 -50.35 19.78 -32.80
C THR A 244 -51.39 20.92 -32.81
N ALA A 245 -50.94 22.19 -32.78
CA ALA A 245 -51.83 23.34 -32.93
C ALA A 245 -52.57 23.37 -34.28
N GLU A 246 -51.87 23.07 -35.38
CA GLU A 246 -52.48 22.99 -36.72
C GLU A 246 -53.50 21.85 -36.80
N VAL A 247 -53.18 20.67 -36.27
CA VAL A 247 -54.11 19.53 -36.20
C VAL A 247 -55.35 19.87 -35.36
N MET A 248 -55.20 20.57 -34.24
CA MET A 248 -56.32 21.04 -33.42
C MET A 248 -57.22 22.01 -34.19
N ASP A 249 -56.65 22.98 -34.92
CA ASP A 249 -57.42 23.92 -35.76
C ASP A 249 -58.15 23.21 -36.92
N LEU A 250 -57.49 22.24 -37.57
CA LEU A 250 -58.12 21.43 -38.62
C LEU A 250 -59.27 20.58 -38.07
N LYS A 251 -59.07 19.91 -36.93
CA LYS A 251 -60.12 19.13 -36.24
C LYS A 251 -61.32 20.05 -35.92
N ALA A 252 -61.09 21.27 -35.42
CA ALA A 252 -62.16 22.25 -35.15
C ALA A 252 -62.92 22.66 -36.41
N LYS A 253 -62.23 22.97 -37.52
CA LYS A 253 -62.85 23.32 -38.81
C LYS A 253 -63.69 22.19 -39.38
N CYS A 254 -63.21 20.94 -39.30
CA CYS A 254 -63.95 19.77 -39.76
C CYS A 254 -65.20 19.50 -38.92
N ARG A 255 -65.15 19.78 -37.60
CA ARG A 255 -66.30 19.69 -36.70
C ARG A 255 -67.38 20.73 -37.02
N ILE A 256 -67.00 21.98 -37.26
CA ILE A 256 -67.92 23.05 -37.71
C ILE A 256 -68.61 22.67 -39.04
N ARG A 257 -67.89 21.97 -39.93
CA ARG A 257 -68.40 21.53 -41.23
C ARG A 257 -69.20 20.22 -41.18
N GLY A 258 -69.35 19.60 -40.01
CA GLY A 258 -70.11 18.34 -39.84
C GLY A 258 -69.45 17.11 -40.46
N ILE A 259 -68.14 17.18 -40.78
CA ILE A 259 -67.40 16.10 -41.43
C ILE A 259 -66.79 15.13 -40.40
N LEU A 260 -66.54 15.60 -39.17
CA LEU A 260 -65.93 14.81 -38.10
C LEU A 260 -67.01 14.28 -37.13
N PRO A 261 -67.15 12.95 -36.95
CA PRO A 261 -68.17 12.37 -36.06
C PRO A 261 -67.92 12.70 -34.58
N GLU A 262 -68.99 12.92 -33.80
CA GLU A 262 -68.92 13.26 -32.36
C GLU A 262 -68.28 12.19 -31.46
N TYR A 263 -68.17 10.95 -31.94
CA TYR A 263 -67.58 9.82 -31.21
C TYR A 263 -66.09 9.60 -31.50
N ALA A 264 -65.46 10.42 -32.35
CA ALA A 264 -64.00 10.40 -32.47
C ALA A 264 -63.46 10.95 -31.15
N GLU A 265 -63.21 10.03 -30.21
CA GLU A 265 -62.74 10.29 -28.87
C GLU A 265 -61.64 11.35 -28.92
N GLU A 266 -61.76 12.33 -28.02
CA GLU A 266 -60.67 13.26 -27.77
C GLU A 266 -59.47 12.38 -27.43
N ASP A 267 -58.47 12.31 -28.31
CA ASP A 267 -57.15 11.85 -27.89
C ASP A 267 -56.81 12.77 -26.73
N GLU A 268 -57.01 12.30 -25.50
CA GLU A 268 -56.80 13.06 -24.28
C GLU A 268 -55.33 13.45 -24.32
N PHE A 269 -55.08 14.70 -24.73
CA PHE A 269 -53.73 15.21 -24.86
C PHE A 269 -53.19 15.22 -23.44
N ASP A 270 -52.38 14.20 -23.12
CA ASP A 270 -51.83 14.01 -21.80
C ASP A 270 -50.83 15.14 -21.53
N SER A 271 -51.38 16.26 -21.06
CA SER A 271 -50.64 17.48 -20.79
C SER A 271 -49.66 17.29 -19.64
N GLU A 272 -49.92 16.34 -18.73
CA GLU A 272 -48.98 15.99 -17.66
C GLU A 272 -47.77 15.26 -18.23
N ALA A 273 -47.98 14.24 -19.08
CA ALA A 273 -46.88 13.55 -19.76
C ALA A 273 -46.07 14.49 -20.66
N TRP A 274 -46.73 15.45 -21.32
CA TRP A 274 -46.05 16.45 -22.14
C TRP A 274 -45.22 17.43 -21.28
N LEU A 275 -45.76 17.93 -20.18
CA LEU A 275 -45.04 18.80 -19.24
C LEU A 275 -43.87 18.07 -18.55
N GLU A 276 -44.03 16.80 -18.22
CA GLU A 276 -42.97 15.96 -17.66
C GLU A 276 -41.83 15.77 -18.67
N ALA A 277 -42.15 15.46 -19.93
CA ALA A 277 -41.18 15.33 -21.02
C ALA A 277 -40.43 16.64 -21.30
N VAL A 278 -41.13 17.78 -21.24
CA VAL A 278 -40.52 19.12 -21.39
C VAL A 278 -39.58 19.41 -20.21
N ASN A 279 -39.98 19.11 -18.98
CA ASN A 279 -39.18 19.35 -17.77
C ASN A 279 -37.97 18.41 -17.62
N THR A 280 -38.01 17.20 -18.16
CA THR A 280 -36.87 16.26 -18.14
C THR A 280 -35.82 16.56 -19.20
N THR A 281 -36.14 17.37 -20.21
CA THR A 281 -35.23 17.72 -21.32
C THR A 281 -34.54 19.08 -21.14
N GLY A 282 -34.96 19.88 -20.14
CA GLY A 282 -34.41 21.20 -19.79
C GLY A 282 -33.21 21.19 -18.84
#